data_AF-A0A520FWQ1-F1
#
_entry.id   AF-A0A520FWQ1-F1
#
_cell.length_a   1.000
_cell.length_b   1.000
_cell.length_c   1.000
_cell.angle_alpha   90.00
_cell.angle_beta   90.00
_cell.angle_gamma   90.00
#
_symmetry.space_group_name_H-M   'P 1'
#
loop_
_entity.id
_entity.type
_entity.pdbx_description
1 polymer ?
#
loop_
_entity_poly.entity_id
_entity_poly.type
_entity_poly.pdbx_seq_one_letter_code
_entity_poly.pdbx_strand_id
1 'polypeptide(L)'
;EARAGAGVFISWRQLALDAPGTRFNVYRGTTRVNAAPLDALNYTDPSGTTTHAYTVRAVVGGVEQAGVAAGATWNKPYLAISVQAPAAGTTPDGVAYTYELNDGSPADLDGDGAYEIIVKWQPTNAKDNSQSGYTGNTYLDAYKLDGTRMWRIDLGKNIRAGAHYTTFVAYDFDGDGQAEVMAKTADGTVDGKGVVIGSATADHRSSNGYILTGPEFLTVFNGLSGAAMKTANYLPARGSVAAWGDNYGNRVDRFLGGVANLDGNRPSAVFSRGYYTRAVIAAWDWRDGALTSRWVFDTDVAGAAARGQGAHWFATGDANGDGRDDIVYGAATIDS
;
A
#
# COMPACT_ATOMS: atom_id res chain seq x y z
N GLU A 1 1.56 10.99 -21.04
CA GLU A 1 1.78 12.22 -21.84
C GLU A 1 0.74 13.26 -21.43
N ALA A 2 1.10 14.54 -21.40
CA ALA A 2 0.16 15.61 -21.07
C ALA A 2 0.40 16.84 -21.94
N ARG A 3 -0.65 17.63 -22.18
CA ARG A 3 -0.50 18.93 -22.85
C ARG A 3 0.34 19.87 -21.97
N ALA A 4 1.43 20.41 -22.52
CA ALA A 4 2.32 21.36 -21.87
C ALA A 4 2.50 22.59 -22.77
N GLY A 5 1.82 23.70 -22.44
CA GLY A 5 1.86 24.92 -23.26
C GLY A 5 1.40 24.67 -24.71
N ALA A 6 2.31 24.90 -25.66
CA ALA A 6 2.05 24.77 -27.10
C ALA A 6 2.26 23.34 -27.67
N GLY A 7 2.63 22.34 -26.85
CA GLY A 7 2.93 20.99 -27.32
C GLY A 7 2.47 19.86 -26.40
N VAL A 8 2.98 18.65 -26.64
CA VAL A 8 2.75 17.46 -25.81
C VAL A 8 4.05 17.07 -25.12
N PHE A 9 3.99 16.91 -23.80
CA PHE A 9 5.07 16.35 -23.00
C PHE A 9 4.91 14.83 -22.91
N ILE A 10 5.97 14.10 -23.25
CA ILE A 10 6.09 12.65 -23.22
C ILE A 10 7.21 12.29 -22.23
N SER A 11 6.97 11.31 -21.36
CA SER A 11 7.99 10.71 -20.51
C SER A 11 7.76 9.22 -20.39
N TRP A 12 8.83 8.47 -20.15
CA TRP A 12 8.82 7.01 -20.04
C TRP A 12 9.81 6.56 -18.96
N ARG A 13 9.77 5.27 -18.63
CA ARG A 13 10.70 4.65 -17.68
C ARG A 13 11.95 4.18 -18.43
N GLN A 14 13.11 4.39 -17.83
CA GLN A 14 14.24 3.50 -18.05
C GLN A 14 14.10 2.35 -17.06
N LEU A 15 14.12 1.12 -17.54
CA LEU A 15 13.92 -0.06 -16.73
C LEU A 15 15.26 -0.54 -16.16
N ALA A 16 15.22 -1.20 -15.00
CA ALA A 16 16.41 -1.80 -14.41
C ALA A 16 17.06 -2.88 -15.31
N LEU A 17 16.27 -3.47 -16.22
CA LEU A 17 16.72 -4.46 -17.20
C LEU A 17 17.24 -3.85 -18.50
N ASP A 18 17.13 -2.53 -18.69
CA ASP A 18 17.70 -1.88 -19.87
C ASP A 18 19.22 -1.99 -19.84
N ALA A 19 19.82 -2.35 -20.98
CA ALA A 19 21.27 -2.45 -21.09
C ALA A 19 21.93 -1.08 -20.81
N PRO A 20 23.14 -1.05 -20.18
CA PRO A 20 23.87 0.19 -19.99
C PRO A 20 24.07 0.96 -21.30
N GLY A 21 23.77 2.26 -21.27
CA GLY A 21 23.87 3.13 -22.46
C GLY A 21 22.69 3.02 -23.43
N THR A 22 21.57 2.39 -23.04
CA THR A 22 20.32 2.43 -23.82
C THR A 22 19.84 3.87 -23.99
N ARG A 23 19.52 4.25 -25.23
CA ARG A 23 18.95 5.56 -25.60
C ARG A 23 17.57 5.39 -26.20
N PHE A 24 16.85 6.46 -26.48
CA PHE A 24 15.44 6.36 -26.92
C PHE A 24 15.10 7.25 -28.10
N ASN A 25 14.28 6.73 -29.01
CA ASN A 25 13.61 7.49 -30.05
C ASN A 25 12.12 7.64 -29.73
N VAL A 26 11.56 8.80 -30.02
CA VAL A 26 10.14 9.10 -29.85
C VAL A 26 9.52 9.21 -31.23
N TYR A 27 8.42 8.50 -31.42
CA TYR A 27 7.63 8.48 -32.65
C TYR A 27 6.27 9.09 -32.38
N ARG A 28 5.82 9.97 -33.28
CA ARG A 28 4.44 10.42 -33.39
C ARG A 28 3.81 9.72 -34.59
N GLY A 29 2.93 8.76 -34.35
CA GLY A 29 2.52 7.80 -35.36
C GLY A 29 3.74 7.04 -35.91
N THR A 30 4.02 7.14 -37.20
CA THR A 30 5.19 6.52 -37.84
C THR A 30 6.40 7.44 -37.98
N THR A 31 6.27 8.72 -37.60
CA THR A 31 7.31 9.73 -37.78
C THR A 31 8.15 9.88 -36.52
N ARG A 32 9.47 9.66 -36.63
CA ARG A 32 10.41 9.98 -35.55
C ARG A 32 10.46 11.50 -35.35
N VAL A 33 10.26 11.97 -34.12
CA VAL A 33 10.20 13.41 -33.81
C VAL A 33 11.50 13.98 -33.24
N ASN A 34 12.42 13.14 -32.76
CA ASN A 34 13.75 13.54 -32.30
C ASN A 34 14.83 13.34 -33.39
N ALA A 35 15.81 14.26 -33.45
CA ALA A 35 16.87 14.25 -34.47
C ALA A 35 17.90 13.14 -34.26
N ALA A 36 18.26 12.87 -33.00
CA ALA A 36 19.17 11.81 -32.58
C ALA A 36 18.58 11.10 -31.34
N PRO A 37 18.94 9.83 -31.07
CA PRO A 37 18.50 9.12 -29.87
C PRO A 37 18.76 9.92 -28.60
N LEU A 38 17.80 9.91 -27.68
CA LEU A 38 17.77 10.70 -26.46
C LEU A 38 18.35 9.90 -25.29
N ASP A 39 19.19 10.54 -24.48
CA ASP A 39 19.55 10.05 -23.13
C ASP A 39 18.50 10.49 -22.09
N ALA A 40 17.79 11.58 -22.36
CA ALA A 40 16.70 12.05 -21.52
C ALA A 40 15.49 11.11 -21.63
N LEU A 41 14.84 10.85 -20.50
CA LEU A 41 13.63 9.99 -20.41
C LEU A 41 12.33 10.79 -20.61
N ASN A 42 12.44 11.91 -21.30
CA ASN A 42 11.34 12.76 -21.67
C ASN A 42 11.61 13.48 -22.99
N TYR A 43 10.53 13.97 -23.59
CA TYR A 43 10.55 14.76 -24.80
C TYR A 43 9.32 15.66 -24.86
N THR A 44 9.46 16.89 -25.33
CA THR A 44 8.32 17.75 -25.63
C THR A 44 8.21 17.88 -27.15
N ASP A 45 7.12 17.37 -27.72
CA ASP A 45 6.79 17.60 -29.12
C ASP A 45 6.02 18.92 -29.27
N PRO A 46 6.65 19.99 -29.81
CA PRO A 46 6.00 21.29 -29.99
C PRO A 46 4.90 21.27 -31.05
N SER A 47 4.88 20.26 -31.93
CA SER A 47 3.83 20.06 -32.94
C SER A 47 2.82 18.99 -32.52
N GLY A 48 2.91 18.52 -31.27
CA GLY A 48 2.02 17.53 -30.70
C GLY A 48 0.64 18.09 -30.39
N THR A 49 -0.38 17.24 -30.51
CA THR A 49 -1.76 17.54 -30.09
C THR A 49 -2.32 16.32 -29.36
N THR A 50 -3.46 16.48 -28.69
CA THR A 50 -4.08 15.40 -27.90
C THR A 50 -4.69 14.28 -28.74
N THR A 51 -4.74 14.43 -30.06
CA THR A 51 -5.17 13.38 -31.01
C THR A 51 -4.02 12.53 -31.52
N HIS A 52 -2.77 12.94 -31.25
CA HIS A 52 -1.60 12.18 -31.65
C HIS A 52 -1.34 11.03 -30.69
N ALA A 53 -0.85 9.92 -31.25
CA ALA A 53 -0.36 8.78 -30.48
C ALA A 53 1.16 8.72 -30.59
N TYR A 54 1.84 8.40 -29.49
CA TYR A 54 3.28 8.23 -29.50
C TYR A 54 3.72 6.82 -29.15
N THR A 55 4.94 6.52 -29.58
CA THR A 55 5.62 5.27 -29.29
C THR A 55 7.06 5.60 -28.96
N VAL A 56 7.58 4.99 -27.90
CA VAL A 56 8.99 5.10 -27.53
C VAL A 56 9.70 3.83 -27.97
N ARG A 57 10.84 3.97 -28.64
CA ARG A 57 11.69 2.84 -29.08
C ARG A 57 13.04 2.95 -28.42
N ALA A 58 13.46 1.92 -27.69
CA ALA A 58 14.81 1.82 -27.17
C ALA A 58 15.81 1.66 -28.34
N VAL A 59 17.03 2.15 -28.14
CA VAL A 59 18.17 2.01 -29.04
C VAL A 59 19.31 1.40 -28.24
N VAL A 60 19.60 0.13 -28.52
CA VAL A 60 20.58 -0.68 -27.79
C VAL A 60 21.72 -1.03 -28.73
N GLY A 61 22.95 -0.65 -28.37
CA GLY A 61 24.12 -0.88 -29.24
C GLY A 61 23.99 -0.24 -30.64
N GLY A 62 23.24 0.86 -30.76
CA GLY A 62 22.94 1.52 -32.03
C GLY A 62 21.80 0.89 -32.84
N VAL A 63 21.19 -0.18 -32.35
CA VAL A 63 20.07 -0.88 -33.00
C VAL A 63 18.75 -0.50 -32.32
N GLU A 64 17.80 0.02 -33.11
CA GLU A 64 16.45 0.34 -32.62
C GLU A 64 15.65 -0.94 -32.35
N GLN A 65 14.96 -0.96 -31.21
CA GLN A 65 14.14 -2.07 -30.73
C GLN A 65 12.66 -1.86 -31.06
N ALA A 66 11.85 -2.88 -30.77
CA ALA A 66 10.40 -2.76 -30.80
C ALA A 66 9.93 -1.60 -29.89
N GLY A 67 8.87 -0.92 -30.32
CA GLY A 67 8.35 0.23 -29.61
C GLY A 67 7.30 -0.12 -28.58
N VAL A 68 7.26 0.65 -27.49
CA VAL A 68 6.19 0.64 -26.51
C VAL A 68 5.27 1.82 -26.79
N ALA A 69 4.00 1.54 -27.08
CA ALA A 69 3.01 2.57 -27.31
C ALA A 69 2.64 3.27 -26.01
N ALA A 70 2.54 4.59 -26.05
CA ALA A 70 1.97 5.34 -24.95
C ALA A 70 0.43 5.18 -24.92
N GLY A 71 -0.15 5.38 -23.74
CA GLY A 71 -1.59 5.58 -23.60
C GLY A 71 -2.05 6.91 -24.24
N ALA A 72 -3.36 7.14 -24.25
CA ALA A 72 -3.93 8.37 -24.80
C ALA A 72 -3.30 9.64 -24.16
N THR A 73 -3.01 10.65 -24.97
CA THR A 73 -2.47 11.92 -24.47
C THR A 73 -3.48 12.63 -23.57
N TRP A 74 -3.03 13.05 -22.38
CA TRP A 74 -3.93 13.70 -21.42
C TRP A 74 -4.22 15.14 -21.81
N ASN A 75 -5.52 15.47 -21.84
CA ASN A 75 -6.01 16.83 -22.09
C ASN A 75 -5.70 17.81 -20.94
N LYS A 76 -5.36 17.27 -19.76
CA LYS A 76 -5.07 18.01 -18.53
C LYS A 76 -3.71 17.56 -17.98
N PRO A 77 -3.06 18.35 -17.12
CA PRO A 77 -1.81 17.94 -16.47
C PRO A 77 -1.99 16.82 -15.42
N TYR A 78 -3.17 16.21 -15.35
CA TYR A 78 -3.52 15.11 -14.47
C TYR A 78 -4.41 14.10 -15.19
N LEU A 79 -4.33 12.85 -14.77
CA LEU A 79 -5.31 11.81 -15.09
C LEU A 79 -6.37 11.79 -13.98
N ALA A 80 -7.63 11.96 -14.36
CA ALA A 80 -8.74 11.82 -13.41
C ALA A 80 -9.19 10.36 -13.40
N ILE A 81 -9.10 9.71 -12.24
CA ILE A 81 -9.62 8.36 -12.02
C ILE A 81 -10.99 8.51 -11.36
N SER A 82 -12.03 8.01 -12.02
CA SER A 82 -13.38 8.03 -11.45
C SER A 82 -13.50 6.97 -10.36
N VAL A 83 -13.73 7.38 -9.12
CA VAL A 83 -13.89 6.49 -7.96
C VAL A 83 -15.33 6.44 -7.49
N GLN A 84 -15.70 5.39 -6.74
CA GLN A 84 -17.07 5.20 -6.21
C GLN A 84 -17.04 5.19 -4.69
N ALA A 85 -17.32 6.35 -4.09
CA ALA A 85 -17.40 6.47 -2.64
C ALA A 85 -18.38 5.44 -2.03
N PRO A 86 -18.03 4.81 -0.89
CA PRO A 86 -18.99 4.03 -0.12
C PRO A 86 -20.19 4.88 0.32
N ALA A 87 -21.33 4.21 0.52
CA ALA A 87 -22.52 4.87 1.02
C ALA A 87 -22.29 5.45 2.42
N ALA A 88 -22.92 6.60 2.71
CA ALA A 88 -22.97 7.16 4.05
C ALA A 88 -23.62 6.18 5.05
N GLY A 89 -23.35 6.36 6.34
CA GLY A 89 -23.91 5.51 7.38
C GLY A 89 -24.13 6.24 8.69
N THR A 90 -24.66 5.49 9.66
CA THR A 90 -24.91 5.98 11.02
C THR A 90 -24.35 4.96 12.01
N THR A 91 -23.58 5.44 12.98
CA THR A 91 -23.00 4.61 14.04
C THR A 91 -24.04 4.25 15.12
N PRO A 92 -23.77 3.25 15.98
CA PRO A 92 -24.74 2.79 16.99
C PRO A 92 -25.25 3.86 17.96
N ASP A 93 -24.48 4.92 18.18
CA ASP A 93 -24.83 6.09 18.99
C ASP A 93 -25.60 7.18 18.21
N GLY A 94 -26.00 6.89 16.96
CA GLY A 94 -26.80 7.79 16.13
C GLY A 94 -25.97 8.82 15.36
N VAL A 95 -24.63 8.78 15.39
CA VAL A 95 -23.80 9.74 14.66
C VAL A 95 -23.68 9.35 13.19
N ALA A 96 -24.16 10.22 12.31
CA ALA A 96 -24.04 10.07 10.86
C ALA A 96 -22.61 10.36 10.38
N TYR A 97 -22.19 9.68 9.32
CA TYR A 97 -20.89 9.88 8.68
C TYR A 97 -20.98 9.64 7.16
N THR A 98 -20.06 10.27 6.42
CA THR A 98 -19.81 10.08 4.99
C THR A 98 -18.39 9.58 4.78
N TYR A 99 -17.93 9.43 3.53
CA TYR A 99 -16.60 8.92 3.21
C TYR A 99 -15.75 9.92 2.45
N GLU A 100 -14.46 9.92 2.78
CA GLU A 100 -13.41 10.68 2.11
C GLU A 100 -12.36 9.71 1.57
N LEU A 101 -11.86 9.99 0.36
CA LEU A 101 -10.72 9.28 -0.19
C LEU A 101 -9.47 9.70 0.59
N ASN A 102 -8.68 8.74 1.04
CA ASN A 102 -7.57 8.98 1.96
C ASN A 102 -6.27 8.37 1.41
N ASP A 103 -5.48 7.67 2.23
CA ASP A 103 -4.19 7.11 1.83
C ASP A 103 -4.34 6.09 0.69
N GLY A 104 -3.28 5.90 -0.10
CA GLY A 104 -3.25 4.91 -1.17
C GLY A 104 -1.85 4.38 -1.46
N SER A 105 -1.78 3.26 -2.16
CA SER A 105 -0.54 2.64 -2.63
C SER A 105 -0.69 2.21 -4.09
N PRO A 106 0.30 2.47 -4.96
CA PRO A 106 0.37 1.84 -6.26
C PRO A 106 0.89 0.39 -6.12
N ALA A 107 0.37 -0.51 -6.93
CA ALA A 107 0.87 -1.88 -7.07
C ALA A 107 0.37 -2.47 -8.39
N ASP A 108 1.14 -3.35 -9.02
CA ASP A 108 0.72 -4.07 -10.23
C ASP A 108 -0.03 -5.31 -9.77
N LEU A 109 -1.37 -5.28 -9.81
CA LEU A 109 -2.23 -6.28 -9.18
C LEU A 109 -2.60 -7.43 -10.12
N ASP A 110 -2.35 -7.28 -11.42
CA ASP A 110 -2.69 -8.26 -12.43
C ASP A 110 -1.56 -8.64 -13.40
N GLY A 111 -0.36 -8.10 -13.17
CA GLY A 111 0.88 -8.48 -13.83
C GLY A 111 1.02 -7.93 -15.25
N ASP A 112 0.26 -6.87 -15.58
CA ASP A 112 0.28 -6.26 -16.91
C ASP A 112 1.41 -5.20 -17.08
N GLY A 113 2.14 -4.89 -16.01
CA GLY A 113 3.23 -3.91 -15.97
C GLY A 113 2.78 -2.47 -15.71
N ALA A 114 1.47 -2.23 -15.59
CA ALA A 114 0.89 -0.97 -15.12
C ALA A 114 0.52 -1.08 -13.64
N TYR A 115 0.53 0.06 -12.94
CA TYR A 115 0.06 0.09 -11.56
C TYR A 115 -1.44 0.34 -11.51
N GLU A 116 -2.13 -0.47 -10.74
CA GLU A 116 -3.38 -0.11 -10.09
C GLU A 116 -3.11 0.81 -8.89
N ILE A 117 -4.15 1.49 -8.44
CA ILE A 117 -4.13 2.29 -7.22
C ILE A 117 -5.06 1.64 -6.20
N ILE A 118 -4.49 1.20 -5.09
CA ILE A 118 -5.25 0.80 -3.90
C ILE A 118 -5.49 2.06 -3.07
N VAL A 119 -6.75 2.29 -2.68
CA VAL A 119 -7.15 3.47 -1.91
C VAL A 119 -7.90 3.07 -0.65
N LYS A 120 -7.62 3.77 0.44
CA LYS A 120 -8.35 3.67 1.69
C LYS A 120 -9.47 4.71 1.69
N TRP A 121 -10.69 4.27 1.96
CA TRP A 121 -11.81 5.15 2.28
C TRP A 121 -11.90 5.33 3.78
N GLN A 122 -11.83 6.58 4.23
CA GLN A 122 -11.95 6.95 5.62
C GLN A 122 -13.34 7.55 5.89
N PRO A 123 -14.08 7.07 6.92
CA PRO A 123 -15.32 7.72 7.32
C PRO A 123 -15.01 9.07 7.99
N THR A 124 -15.88 10.07 7.81
CA THR A 124 -15.68 11.43 8.36
C THR A 124 -15.70 11.49 9.89
N ASN A 125 -16.11 10.41 10.56
CA ASN A 125 -16.05 10.25 12.01
C ASN A 125 -14.86 9.39 12.49
N ALA A 126 -13.83 9.17 11.66
CA ALA A 126 -12.58 8.54 12.08
C ALA A 126 -11.95 9.25 13.31
N LYS A 127 -11.13 8.52 14.07
CA LYS A 127 -10.61 8.97 15.37
C LYS A 127 -9.11 8.86 15.45
N ASP A 128 -8.47 9.83 16.10
CA ASP A 128 -7.18 9.54 16.73
C ASP A 128 -7.38 8.59 17.92
N ASN A 129 -6.35 7.85 18.28
CA ASN A 129 -6.36 6.90 19.40
C ASN A 129 -6.71 7.54 20.75
N SER A 130 -6.37 8.81 20.94
CA SER A 130 -6.72 9.57 22.16
C SER A 130 -8.22 9.86 22.28
N GLN A 131 -8.99 9.70 21.21
CA GLN A 131 -10.39 10.10 21.14
C GLN A 131 -11.31 8.87 21.19
N SER A 132 -12.27 8.88 22.10
CA SER A 132 -13.38 7.92 22.12
C SER A 132 -14.41 8.20 21.02
N GLY A 133 -15.31 7.23 20.80
CA GLY A 133 -16.44 7.31 19.88
C GLY A 133 -16.40 6.21 18.83
N TYR A 134 -17.56 5.82 18.34
CA TYR A 134 -17.66 4.88 17.21
C TYR A 134 -17.10 5.51 15.94
N THR A 135 -16.71 4.64 15.00
CA THR A 135 -16.34 5.02 13.64
C THR A 135 -17.16 4.22 12.64
N GLY A 136 -17.36 4.75 11.45
CA GLY A 136 -17.74 3.93 10.30
C GLY A 136 -16.65 2.89 9.99
N ASN A 137 -16.96 1.96 9.08
CA ASN A 137 -15.99 0.97 8.62
C ASN A 137 -14.90 1.65 7.78
N THR A 138 -13.71 1.07 7.75
CA THR A 138 -12.68 1.41 6.75
C THR A 138 -12.82 0.47 5.56
N TYR A 139 -12.72 1.01 4.34
CA TYR A 139 -12.69 0.20 3.12
C TYR A 139 -11.36 0.36 2.40
N LEU A 140 -10.94 -0.71 1.72
CA LEU A 140 -9.88 -0.66 0.72
C LEU A 140 -10.50 -0.98 -0.64
N ASP A 141 -10.26 -0.14 -1.64
CA ASP A 141 -10.62 -0.41 -3.03
C ASP A 141 -9.36 -0.49 -3.88
N ALA A 142 -9.38 -1.31 -4.93
CA ALA A 142 -8.39 -1.23 -6.01
C ALA A 142 -9.03 -0.71 -7.29
N TYR A 143 -8.30 0.20 -7.97
CA TYR A 143 -8.70 0.83 -9.20
C TYR A 143 -7.63 0.69 -10.27
N LYS A 144 -8.02 0.30 -11.48
CA LYS A 144 -7.21 0.57 -12.67
C LYS A 144 -7.22 2.06 -12.97
N LEU A 145 -6.21 2.53 -13.72
CA LEU A 145 -6.07 3.94 -14.09
C LEU A 145 -7.21 4.47 -14.97
N ASP A 146 -8.00 3.58 -15.57
CA ASP A 146 -9.20 3.95 -16.35
C ASP A 146 -10.46 4.17 -15.47
N GLY A 147 -10.38 3.93 -14.16
CA GLY A 147 -11.50 4.07 -13.22
C GLY A 147 -12.29 2.78 -12.96
N THR A 148 -11.89 1.65 -13.56
CA THR A 148 -12.44 0.33 -13.25
C THR A 148 -12.12 -0.03 -11.81
N ARG A 149 -13.14 -0.14 -10.96
CA ARG A 149 -12.98 -0.71 -9.60
C ARG A 149 -12.90 -2.22 -9.70
N MET A 150 -11.75 -2.78 -9.33
CA MET A 150 -11.52 -4.23 -9.36
C MET A 150 -12.24 -4.92 -8.20
N TRP A 151 -12.11 -4.38 -6.99
CA TRP A 151 -12.72 -4.93 -5.78
C TRP A 151 -12.85 -3.88 -4.68
N ARG A 152 -13.59 -4.25 -3.64
CA ARG A 152 -13.70 -3.55 -2.35
C ARG A 152 -13.57 -4.56 -1.21
N ILE A 153 -12.67 -4.28 -0.28
CA ILE A 153 -12.59 -4.96 1.02
C ILE A 153 -13.23 -4.05 2.07
N ASP A 154 -14.19 -4.59 2.84
CA ASP A 154 -14.77 -3.94 4.01
C ASP A 154 -14.07 -4.47 5.26
N LEU A 155 -13.26 -3.66 5.94
CA LEU A 155 -12.56 -4.12 7.15
C LEU A 155 -13.50 -4.39 8.31
N GLY A 156 -14.75 -3.94 8.22
CA GLY A 156 -15.80 -4.27 9.15
C GLY A 156 -15.70 -3.50 10.48
N LYS A 157 -16.71 -3.72 11.32
CA LYS A 157 -16.91 -2.97 12.57
C LYS A 157 -15.81 -3.18 13.61
N ASN A 158 -15.05 -4.28 13.51
CA ASN A 158 -14.01 -4.65 14.46
C ASN A 158 -12.62 -4.10 14.11
N ILE A 159 -12.53 -3.28 13.05
CA ILE A 159 -11.37 -2.46 12.73
C ILE A 159 -11.79 -0.99 12.85
N ARG A 160 -11.20 -0.27 13.82
CA ARG A 160 -11.49 1.16 14.03
C ARG A 160 -10.89 2.00 12.90
N ALA A 161 -11.60 3.06 12.50
CA ALA A 161 -11.09 3.98 11.49
C ALA A 161 -10.28 5.13 12.11
N GLY A 162 -9.13 5.41 11.50
CA GLY A 162 -8.22 6.49 11.90
C GLY A 162 -6.81 6.26 11.39
N ALA A 163 -5.97 7.30 11.49
CA ALA A 163 -4.63 7.31 10.92
C ALA A 163 -3.70 6.20 11.42
N HIS A 164 -3.91 5.71 12.65
CA HIS A 164 -2.99 4.77 13.30
C HIS A 164 -3.50 3.33 13.37
N TYR A 165 -4.66 3.02 12.78
CA TYR A 165 -5.27 1.69 12.83
C TYR A 165 -4.91 0.85 11.61
N THR A 166 -5.49 1.19 10.46
CA THR A 166 -5.25 0.43 9.23
C THR A 166 -4.03 0.98 8.51
N THR A 167 -2.93 0.25 8.63
CA THR A 167 -1.86 0.25 7.65
C THR A 167 -1.99 -0.99 6.79
N PHE A 168 -1.90 -0.83 5.47
CA PHE A 168 -1.83 -1.92 4.52
C PHE A 168 -0.53 -1.79 3.74
N VAL A 169 0.00 -2.92 3.28
CA VAL A 169 1.15 -2.98 2.36
C VAL A 169 0.72 -3.72 1.12
N ALA A 170 1.22 -3.29 -0.03
CA ALA A 170 0.93 -3.91 -1.32
C ALA A 170 2.23 -4.15 -2.08
N TYR A 171 2.49 -5.40 -2.41
CA TYR A 171 3.72 -5.83 -3.07
C TYR A 171 3.56 -7.25 -3.62
N ASP A 172 4.34 -7.60 -4.65
CA ASP A 172 4.49 -8.97 -5.11
C ASP A 172 5.37 -9.73 -4.12
N PHE A 173 4.75 -10.32 -3.10
CA PHE A 173 5.50 -10.96 -2.03
C PHE A 173 6.01 -12.33 -2.47
N ASP A 174 5.20 -13.12 -3.19
CA ASP A 174 5.61 -14.46 -3.62
C ASP A 174 6.31 -14.50 -4.99
N GLY A 175 6.54 -13.36 -5.64
CA GLY A 175 7.34 -13.25 -6.85
C GLY A 175 6.67 -13.84 -8.09
N ASP A 176 5.34 -13.92 -8.13
CA ASP A 176 4.59 -14.44 -9.27
C ASP A 176 4.32 -13.37 -10.36
N GLY A 177 4.74 -12.12 -10.11
CA GLY A 177 4.54 -10.97 -10.98
C GLY A 177 3.26 -10.19 -10.71
N GLN A 178 2.44 -10.58 -9.72
CA GLN A 178 1.22 -9.90 -9.30
C GLN A 178 1.34 -9.54 -7.82
N ALA A 179 1.02 -8.30 -7.46
CA ALA A 179 1.11 -7.85 -6.09
C ALA A 179 -0.06 -8.32 -5.23
N GLU A 180 0.21 -8.79 -4.02
CA GLU A 180 -0.79 -8.98 -2.97
C GLU A 180 -1.00 -7.72 -2.14
N VAL A 181 -2.08 -7.72 -1.36
CA VAL A 181 -2.31 -6.73 -0.31
C VAL A 181 -2.33 -7.43 1.05
N MET A 182 -1.55 -6.94 2.02
CA MET A 182 -1.60 -7.41 3.41
C MET A 182 -2.08 -6.32 4.35
N ALA A 183 -3.02 -6.66 5.23
CA ALA A 183 -3.54 -5.74 6.24
C ALA A 183 -3.98 -6.46 7.51
N LYS A 184 -3.98 -5.71 8.63
CA LYS A 184 -4.67 -6.14 9.84
C LYS A 184 -6.18 -6.22 9.58
N THR A 185 -6.77 -7.34 9.97
CA THR A 185 -8.18 -7.66 9.79
C THR A 185 -8.77 -8.18 11.11
N ALA A 186 -10.08 -8.37 11.14
CA ALA A 186 -10.79 -8.86 12.32
C ALA A 186 -12.00 -9.71 11.91
N ASP A 187 -12.67 -10.29 12.91
CA ASP A 187 -13.97 -10.90 12.70
C ASP A 187 -14.92 -9.91 12.01
N GLY A 188 -15.55 -10.34 10.93
CA GLY A 188 -16.50 -9.52 10.16
C GLY A 188 -15.86 -8.63 9.10
N THR A 189 -14.55 -8.71 8.87
CA THR A 189 -13.95 -8.22 7.62
C THR A 189 -14.54 -8.99 6.44
N VAL A 190 -14.89 -8.31 5.35
CA VAL A 190 -15.42 -8.88 4.11
C VAL A 190 -14.44 -8.63 2.98
N ASP A 191 -13.99 -9.69 2.32
CA ASP A 191 -13.02 -9.61 1.23
C ASP A 191 -13.64 -9.12 -0.09
N GLY A 192 -12.82 -8.97 -1.13
CA GLY A 192 -13.22 -8.51 -2.46
C GLY A 192 -14.22 -9.41 -3.19
N LYS A 193 -14.46 -10.64 -2.69
CA LYS A 193 -15.45 -11.59 -3.20
C LYS A 193 -16.69 -11.70 -2.32
N GLY A 194 -16.77 -10.93 -1.24
CA GLY A 194 -17.89 -10.96 -0.30
C GLY A 194 -17.77 -12.06 0.76
N VAL A 195 -16.61 -12.70 0.91
CA VAL A 195 -16.36 -13.72 1.93
C VAL A 195 -16.00 -13.06 3.24
N VAL A 196 -16.67 -13.48 4.32
CA VAL A 196 -16.40 -12.97 5.67
C VAL A 196 -15.23 -13.71 6.30
N ILE A 197 -14.28 -12.95 6.85
CA ILE A 197 -13.19 -13.47 7.67
C ILE A 197 -13.68 -13.60 9.12
N GLY A 198 -13.51 -14.79 9.69
CA GLY A 198 -13.91 -15.08 11.06
C GLY A 198 -15.42 -15.02 11.28
N SER A 199 -15.85 -14.45 12.40
CA SER A 199 -17.27 -14.38 12.78
C SER A 199 -17.98 -13.14 12.21
N ALA A 200 -18.97 -13.34 11.34
CA ALA A 200 -19.80 -12.26 10.79
C ALA A 200 -20.59 -11.48 11.87
N THR A 201 -20.94 -12.15 12.96
CA THR A 201 -21.82 -11.60 14.01
C THR A 201 -21.05 -11.01 15.19
N ALA A 202 -19.74 -11.22 15.29
CA ALA A 202 -18.96 -10.67 16.38
C ALA A 202 -18.96 -9.13 16.35
N ASP A 203 -19.09 -8.55 17.55
CA ASP A 203 -18.97 -7.12 17.79
C ASP A 203 -18.13 -6.92 19.06
N HIS A 204 -16.89 -6.48 18.86
CA HIS A 204 -15.91 -6.25 19.90
C HIS A 204 -15.79 -4.76 20.26
N ARG A 205 -16.66 -3.91 19.71
CA ARG A 205 -16.69 -2.48 20.03
C ARG A 205 -17.21 -2.30 21.45
N SER A 206 -16.41 -1.63 22.26
CA SER A 206 -16.88 -1.09 23.55
C SER A 206 -17.90 0.02 23.34
N SER A 207 -18.59 0.42 24.42
CA SER A 207 -19.49 1.60 24.41
C SER A 207 -18.80 2.90 24.00
N ASN A 208 -17.47 2.96 24.16
CA ASN A 208 -16.63 4.09 23.74
C ASN A 208 -16.06 3.92 22.32
N GLY A 209 -16.50 2.91 21.57
CA GLY A 209 -16.11 2.69 20.17
C GLY A 209 -14.69 2.15 19.96
N TYR A 210 -13.98 1.75 21.01
CA TYR A 210 -12.69 1.05 20.92
C TYR A 210 -12.87 -0.46 20.76
N ILE A 211 -11.90 -1.15 20.12
CA ILE A 211 -11.87 -2.61 19.93
C ILE A 211 -10.64 -3.19 20.65
N LEU A 212 -10.77 -3.38 21.96
CA LEU A 212 -9.66 -3.79 22.84
C LEU A 212 -9.72 -5.27 23.25
N THR A 213 -10.70 -6.01 22.72
CA THR A 213 -10.90 -7.45 22.93
C THR A 213 -11.16 -8.13 21.60
N GLY A 214 -11.35 -9.46 21.63
CA GLY A 214 -11.56 -10.27 20.43
C GLY A 214 -10.27 -10.58 19.67
N PRO A 215 -10.35 -11.52 18.71
CA PRO A 215 -9.20 -11.90 17.90
C PRO A 215 -8.79 -10.76 16.96
N GLU A 216 -7.51 -10.76 16.59
CA GLU A 216 -6.95 -9.87 15.60
C GLU A 216 -6.22 -10.73 14.57
N PHE A 217 -6.37 -10.38 13.30
CA PHE A 217 -5.85 -11.18 12.21
C PHE A 217 -4.90 -10.37 11.33
N LEU A 218 -3.95 -11.05 10.70
CA LEU A 218 -3.25 -10.58 9.50
C LEU A 218 -3.76 -11.40 8.32
N THR A 219 -4.18 -10.73 7.26
CA THR A 219 -4.66 -11.40 6.04
C THR A 219 -3.86 -10.96 4.83
N VAL A 220 -3.48 -11.92 4.00
CA VAL A 220 -3.00 -11.70 2.62
C VAL A 220 -4.19 -11.81 1.69
N PHE A 221 -4.40 -10.78 0.89
CA PHE A 221 -5.44 -10.68 -0.13
C PHE A 221 -4.81 -10.77 -1.52
N ASN A 222 -5.46 -11.51 -2.41
CA ASN A 222 -5.08 -11.57 -3.82
C ASN A 222 -5.28 -10.19 -4.48
N GLY A 223 -4.26 -9.67 -5.15
CA GLY A 223 -4.29 -8.34 -5.78
C GLY A 223 -5.35 -8.16 -6.83
N LEU A 224 -5.51 -9.12 -7.74
CA LEU A 224 -6.48 -9.05 -8.83
C LEU A 224 -7.92 -9.00 -8.33
N SER A 225 -8.22 -9.71 -7.24
CA SER A 225 -9.58 -10.07 -6.89
C SER A 225 -10.04 -9.59 -5.51
N GLY A 226 -9.12 -9.15 -4.67
CA GLY A 226 -9.34 -8.79 -3.27
C GLY A 226 -9.73 -9.98 -2.38
N ALA A 227 -9.68 -11.22 -2.88
CA ALA A 227 -10.05 -12.41 -2.13
C ALA A 227 -9.02 -12.70 -1.04
N ALA A 228 -9.48 -13.09 0.16
CA ALA A 228 -8.59 -13.53 1.22
C ALA A 228 -7.94 -14.88 0.85
N MET A 229 -6.61 -14.91 0.76
CA MET A 229 -5.87 -16.14 0.45
C MET A 229 -5.43 -16.88 1.71
N LYS A 230 -4.93 -16.12 2.70
CA LYS A 230 -4.51 -16.67 3.98
C LYS A 230 -4.72 -15.67 5.09
N THR A 231 -5.21 -16.16 6.21
CA THR A 231 -5.37 -15.41 7.45
C THR A 231 -4.62 -16.11 8.57
N ALA A 232 -3.84 -15.36 9.34
CA ALA A 232 -3.19 -15.79 10.56
C ALA A 232 -3.54 -14.86 11.72
N ASN A 233 -3.24 -15.25 12.95
CA ASN A 233 -3.34 -14.32 14.08
C ASN A 233 -2.36 -13.16 13.88
N TYR A 234 -2.82 -11.94 14.16
CA TYR A 234 -2.00 -10.74 14.00
C TYR A 234 -0.83 -10.76 14.99
N LEU A 235 0.38 -10.62 14.46
CA LEU A 235 1.56 -10.24 15.24
C LEU A 235 1.99 -8.85 14.77
N PRO A 236 2.29 -7.92 15.69
CA PRO A 236 2.33 -8.11 17.15
C PRO A 236 0.96 -8.25 17.84
N ALA A 237 0.81 -9.29 18.67
CA ALA A 237 -0.43 -9.55 19.40
C ALA A 237 -0.74 -8.47 20.46
N ARG A 238 -2.03 -8.25 20.75
CA ARG A 238 -2.47 -7.24 21.73
C ARG A 238 -1.91 -7.46 23.12
N GLY A 239 -2.02 -8.68 23.64
CA GLY A 239 -1.81 -8.95 25.06
C GLY A 239 -2.73 -8.10 25.95
N SER A 240 -2.22 -7.67 27.11
CA SER A 240 -2.92 -6.69 27.96
C SER A 240 -2.73 -5.28 27.40
N VAL A 241 -3.80 -4.49 27.33
CA VAL A 241 -3.76 -3.07 26.94
C VAL A 241 -2.75 -2.30 27.79
N ALA A 242 -2.70 -2.59 29.10
CA ALA A 242 -1.80 -1.94 30.07
C ALA A 242 -0.31 -2.08 29.72
N ALA A 243 0.08 -3.17 29.07
CA ALA A 243 1.48 -3.44 28.71
C ALA A 243 2.04 -2.38 27.74
N TRP A 244 1.16 -1.65 27.05
CA TRP A 244 1.52 -0.59 26.12
C TRP A 244 1.63 0.79 26.79
N GLY A 245 1.44 0.89 28.11
CA GLY A 245 1.66 2.12 28.87
C GLY A 245 0.44 3.01 29.07
N ASP A 246 -0.76 2.54 28.72
CA ASP A 246 -2.04 3.08 29.19
C ASP A 246 -3.10 1.98 29.24
N ASN A 247 -4.23 2.24 29.91
CA ASN A 247 -5.31 1.27 30.10
C ASN A 247 -6.56 1.56 29.26
N TYR A 248 -6.56 2.62 28.46
CA TYR A 248 -7.76 3.07 27.74
C TYR A 248 -7.72 2.81 26.24
N GLY A 249 -6.59 2.33 25.71
CA GLY A 249 -6.50 1.83 24.34
C GLY A 249 -5.73 2.73 23.37
N ASN A 250 -4.95 3.71 23.85
CA ASN A 250 -4.24 4.61 22.95
C ASN A 250 -2.99 3.96 22.38
N ARG A 251 -2.01 3.68 23.24
CA ARG A 251 -0.67 3.20 22.82
C ARG A 251 -0.69 1.80 22.23
N VAL A 252 -1.63 0.96 22.67
CA VAL A 252 -1.79 -0.40 22.14
C VAL A 252 -2.14 -0.40 20.66
N ASP A 253 -2.94 0.55 20.17
CA ASP A 253 -3.42 0.53 18.79
C ASP A 253 -2.63 1.49 17.88
N ARG A 254 -1.32 1.59 18.13
CA ARG A 254 -0.40 2.38 17.31
C ARG A 254 0.31 1.46 16.34
N PHE A 255 -0.23 1.33 15.13
CA PHE A 255 0.29 0.41 14.12
C PHE A 255 1.07 1.14 13.03
N LEU A 256 2.05 0.45 12.46
CA LEU A 256 2.76 0.84 11.23
C LEU A 256 2.99 -0.41 10.39
N GLY A 257 3.30 -0.23 9.11
CA GLY A 257 3.61 -1.30 8.19
C GLY A 257 4.47 -0.84 7.02
N GLY A 258 5.19 -1.78 6.42
CA GLY A 258 6.12 -1.54 5.32
C GLY A 258 6.59 -2.85 4.69
N VAL A 259 7.40 -2.73 3.65
CA VAL A 259 7.98 -3.86 2.91
C VAL A 259 9.50 -3.77 3.03
N ALA A 260 10.15 -4.88 3.35
CA ALA A 260 11.60 -4.95 3.52
C ALA A 260 12.15 -6.20 2.83
N ASN A 261 13.28 -6.06 2.15
CA ASN A 261 14.04 -7.18 1.61
C ASN A 261 15.00 -7.76 2.65
N LEU A 262 14.44 -8.47 3.64
CA LEU A 262 15.16 -8.92 4.85
C LEU A 262 16.19 -10.03 4.61
N ASP A 263 16.15 -10.69 3.46
CA ASP A 263 17.16 -11.68 3.06
C ASP A 263 18.05 -11.19 1.90
N GLY A 264 17.85 -9.94 1.45
CA GLY A 264 18.53 -9.34 0.30
C GLY A 264 18.08 -9.89 -1.06
N ASN A 265 17.00 -10.68 -1.10
CA ASN A 265 16.48 -11.29 -2.32
C ASN A 265 14.97 -11.05 -2.52
N ARG A 266 14.11 -11.43 -1.57
CA ARG A 266 12.65 -11.37 -1.73
C ARG A 266 11.97 -10.53 -0.65
N PRO A 267 10.91 -9.77 -1.01
CA PRO A 267 10.22 -8.85 -0.10
C PRO A 267 9.46 -9.60 1.02
N SER A 268 9.62 -9.13 2.25
CA SER A 268 8.83 -9.51 3.43
C SER A 268 7.90 -8.36 3.81
N ALA A 269 6.71 -8.68 4.32
CA ALA A 269 5.85 -7.70 4.95
C ALA A 269 6.28 -7.48 6.41
N VAL A 270 6.36 -6.22 6.84
CA VAL A 270 6.73 -5.87 8.21
C VAL A 270 5.60 -5.06 8.83
N PHE A 271 5.15 -5.48 10.01
CA PHE A 271 4.13 -4.78 10.78
C PHE A 271 4.64 -4.49 12.18
N SER A 272 4.29 -3.32 12.72
CA SER A 272 4.64 -2.96 14.09
C SER A 272 3.43 -2.57 14.91
N ARG A 273 3.59 -2.65 16.23
CA ARG A 273 2.65 -2.17 17.23
C ARG A 273 3.41 -1.48 18.33
N GLY A 274 2.95 -0.28 18.70
CA GLY A 274 3.48 0.53 19.78
C GLY A 274 4.82 1.20 19.46
N TYR A 275 4.94 2.48 19.78
CA TYR A 275 6.20 3.22 19.64
C TYR A 275 6.46 4.23 20.76
N TYR A 276 5.43 4.63 21.52
CA TYR A 276 5.62 5.54 22.66
C TYR A 276 6.30 4.87 23.86
N THR A 277 6.15 3.55 24.01
CA THR A 277 6.71 2.78 25.12
C THR A 277 7.24 1.45 24.57
N ARG A 278 6.59 0.32 24.87
CA ARG A 278 6.85 -0.97 24.23
C ARG A 278 6.69 -0.82 22.72
N ALA A 279 7.68 -1.30 21.98
CA ALA A 279 7.66 -1.44 20.54
C ALA A 279 7.83 -2.91 20.18
N VAL A 280 6.98 -3.39 19.28
CA VAL A 280 7.05 -4.75 18.76
C VAL A 280 6.96 -4.68 17.24
N ILE A 281 7.81 -5.41 16.56
CA ILE A 281 7.87 -5.50 15.10
C ILE A 281 7.85 -6.98 14.73
N ALA A 282 7.03 -7.34 13.75
CA ALA A 282 6.93 -8.69 13.23
C ALA A 282 7.12 -8.67 11.71
N ALA A 283 8.03 -9.52 11.23
CA ALA A 283 8.24 -9.76 9.82
C ALA A 283 7.49 -11.02 9.37
N TRP A 284 7.00 -10.98 8.13
CA TRP A 284 6.17 -12.01 7.54
C TRP A 284 6.59 -12.29 6.10
N ASP A 285 6.66 -13.57 5.77
CA ASP A 285 6.92 -14.06 4.43
C ASP A 285 5.63 -14.69 3.86
N TRP A 286 5.29 -14.34 2.62
CA TRP A 286 4.25 -14.98 1.82
C TRP A 286 4.91 -15.69 0.64
N ARG A 287 4.91 -17.02 0.69
CA ARG A 287 5.66 -17.88 -0.25
C ARG A 287 4.88 -19.17 -0.45
N ASP A 288 4.71 -19.61 -1.69
CA ASP A 288 4.15 -20.92 -2.02
C ASP A 288 2.80 -21.21 -1.31
N GLY A 289 1.95 -20.18 -1.17
CA GLY A 289 0.65 -20.27 -0.49
C GLY A 289 0.72 -20.28 1.05
N ALA A 290 1.89 -20.07 1.65
CA ALA A 290 2.11 -20.04 3.09
C ALA A 290 2.42 -18.63 3.59
N LEU A 291 1.63 -18.18 4.58
CA LEU A 291 1.91 -16.98 5.38
C LEU A 291 2.65 -17.40 6.65
N THR A 292 3.92 -17.01 6.78
CA THR A 292 4.79 -17.42 7.88
C THR A 292 5.41 -16.22 8.57
N SER A 293 5.43 -16.21 9.91
CA SER A 293 6.18 -15.20 10.65
C SER A 293 7.66 -15.55 10.60
N ARG A 294 8.46 -14.60 10.08
CA ARG A 294 9.91 -14.73 9.96
C ARG A 294 10.58 -14.53 11.31
N TRP A 295 10.25 -13.43 11.98
CA TRP A 295 10.72 -13.11 13.33
C TRP A 295 9.78 -12.11 14.01
N VAL A 296 9.94 -11.99 15.34
CA VAL A 296 9.30 -10.95 16.15
C VAL A 296 10.35 -10.31 17.05
N PHE A 297 10.54 -9.00 16.89
CA PHE A 297 11.33 -8.15 17.78
C PHE A 297 10.38 -7.51 18.82
N ASP A 298 10.73 -7.57 20.10
CA ASP A 298 9.91 -7.03 21.19
C ASP A 298 10.80 -6.40 22.26
N THR A 299 10.64 -5.09 22.49
CA THR A 299 11.42 -4.33 23.48
C THR A 299 11.25 -4.80 24.94
N ASP A 300 10.20 -5.57 25.26
CA ASP A 300 10.05 -6.19 26.59
C ASP A 300 10.83 -7.51 26.71
N VAL A 301 11.35 -8.07 25.61
CA VAL A 301 12.19 -9.27 25.57
C VAL A 301 13.66 -8.91 25.30
N ALA A 302 13.92 -8.11 24.27
CA ALA A 302 15.26 -7.69 23.86
C ALA A 302 15.25 -6.30 23.17
N GLY A 303 16.40 -5.64 23.10
CA GLY A 303 16.51 -4.35 22.38
C GLY A 303 15.82 -3.18 23.08
N ALA A 304 15.89 -3.12 24.42
CA ALA A 304 15.27 -2.07 25.24
C ALA A 304 15.65 -0.63 24.82
N ALA A 305 16.79 -0.44 24.13
CA ALA A 305 17.18 0.85 23.57
C ALA A 305 16.20 1.41 22.53
N ALA A 306 15.41 0.55 21.85
CA ALA A 306 14.39 0.96 20.89
C ALA A 306 13.04 1.35 21.56
N ARG A 307 12.90 1.20 22.88
CA ARG A 307 11.69 1.58 23.61
C ARG A 307 11.47 3.10 23.51
N GLY A 308 10.26 3.51 23.14
CA GLY A 308 9.93 4.93 23.01
C GLY A 308 10.59 5.65 21.84
N GLN A 309 11.27 4.93 20.93
CA GLN A 309 12.03 5.54 19.83
C GLN A 309 11.26 5.64 18.52
N GLY A 310 10.16 4.89 18.38
CA GLY A 310 9.40 4.91 17.14
C GLY A 310 8.72 6.25 16.88
N ALA A 311 8.48 6.53 15.61
CA ALA A 311 7.74 7.69 15.15
C ALA A 311 6.38 7.27 14.59
N HIS A 312 5.58 8.22 14.12
CA HIS A 312 4.37 7.93 13.34
C HIS A 312 4.67 7.45 11.89
N TRP A 313 5.82 6.79 11.72
CA TRP A 313 6.36 6.22 10.48
C TRP A 313 7.52 5.29 10.84
N PHE A 314 7.83 4.36 9.94
CA PHE A 314 9.16 3.76 9.85
C PHE A 314 9.56 3.69 8.37
N ALA A 315 10.85 3.52 8.10
CA ALA A 315 11.39 3.28 6.76
C ALA A 315 12.15 1.96 6.72
N THR A 316 12.35 1.43 5.53
CA THR A 316 13.12 0.21 5.28
C THR A 316 14.27 0.53 4.33
N GLY A 317 15.40 -0.13 4.53
CA GLY A 317 16.57 0.03 3.68
C GLY A 317 17.83 -0.53 4.33
N ASP A 318 18.77 -0.97 3.50
CA ASP A 318 20.10 -1.39 3.93
C ASP A 318 20.89 -0.21 4.53
N ALA A 319 20.93 -0.13 5.87
CA ALA A 319 21.57 0.94 6.60
C ALA A 319 23.02 0.60 6.98
N ASN A 320 23.44 -0.66 6.85
CA ASN A 320 24.75 -1.15 7.28
C ASN A 320 25.65 -1.64 6.11
N GLY A 321 25.11 -1.73 4.90
CA GLY A 321 25.79 -2.13 3.68
C GLY A 321 25.91 -3.65 3.45
N ASP A 322 25.12 -4.48 4.13
CA ASP A 322 25.17 -5.95 4.01
C ASP A 322 24.26 -6.53 2.92
N GLY A 323 23.49 -5.68 2.25
CA GLY A 323 22.56 -6.04 1.19
C GLY A 323 21.18 -6.48 1.67
N ARG A 324 20.85 -6.34 2.95
CA ARG A 324 19.53 -6.64 3.54
C ARG A 324 18.91 -5.38 4.12
N ASP A 325 17.58 -5.28 4.03
CA ASP A 325 16.92 -4.10 4.57
C ASP A 325 16.79 -4.13 6.09
N ASP A 326 17.25 -3.07 6.74
CA ASP A 326 16.99 -2.78 8.15
C ASP A 326 15.65 -2.04 8.31
N ILE A 327 15.11 -2.01 9.54
CA ILE A 327 13.92 -1.24 9.89
C ILE A 327 14.33 0.03 10.65
N VAL A 328 14.32 1.17 9.95
CA VAL A 328 14.52 2.50 10.56
C VAL A 328 13.23 2.95 11.24
N TYR A 329 13.13 2.61 12.52
CA TYR A 329 11.97 2.80 13.38
C TYR A 329 12.04 4.13 14.16
N GLY A 330 11.88 5.24 13.44
CA GLY A 330 12.00 6.58 14.02
C GLY A 330 13.43 6.90 14.44
N ALA A 331 13.69 6.93 15.76
CA ALA A 331 15.00 7.21 16.35
C ALA A 331 15.83 5.95 16.66
N ALA A 332 15.35 4.77 16.29
CA ALA A 332 16.09 3.51 16.38
C ALA A 332 16.15 2.80 15.03
N THR A 333 17.16 1.95 14.83
CA THR A 333 17.24 1.03 13.68
C THR A 333 17.27 -0.39 14.21
N ILE A 334 16.47 -1.26 13.63
CA ILE A 334 16.38 -2.69 13.97
C ILE A 334 16.92 -3.48 12.79
N ASP A 335 17.95 -4.26 13.05
CA ASP A 335 18.64 -5.10 12.07
C ASP A 335 17.77 -6.26 11.58
N SER A 336 18.07 -6.77 10.38
CA SER A 336 17.31 -7.77 9.62
C SER A 336 17.30 -9.19 10.20
#